data_AF-A0A8C0EAD7-F1
#
_entry.id   AF-A0A8C0EAD7-F1
#
_cell.length_a   1.000
_cell.length_b   1.000
_cell.length_c   1.000
_cell.angle_alpha   90.00
_cell.angle_beta   90.00
_cell.angle_gamma   90.00
#
_symmetry.space_group_name_H-M   'P 1'
#
loop_
_entity.id
_entity.type
_entity.pdbx_description
1 polymer ?
#
loop_
_entity_poly.entity_id
_entity_poly.type
_entity_poly.pdbx_seq_one_letter_code
_entity_poly.pdbx_strand_id
1 'polypeptide(L)'
;MAPEPFQCLRGSLRAFCRLHTGPRAAAELAGLGRAQVERSGIGKVHLSPCSENEELEEIASADLKYLLLPALLGALTLKQVDLSRRLEHLESARAHFWRFLKLCRSYGLGSFHPPPAAPSLVAMASSRQAKIERYKQKKELENRLASMRTFVEGGQADEDQIREFYILQIQKWINTSLEEIESIDQEMVILRSRGTSSAPPHGTSRQARAPLKPFILTRDAAQAKVFGAGYPGLPTMTVDDWYEQRRRQGVVAGQSAPQRAPELQKQQQEKKEEEDDEEALQKARNWDDWKDTHPRGYGNRQNVG
;
A
#
# COMPACT_ATOMS: atom_id res chain seq x y z
N MET A 1 -23.49 -36.34 -5.02
CA MET A 1 -23.01 -35.01 -5.44
C MET A 1 -22.12 -34.46 -4.35
N ALA A 2 -20.81 -34.62 -4.49
CA ALA A 2 -19.85 -33.97 -3.60
C ALA A 2 -19.75 -32.49 -4.00
N PRO A 3 -19.64 -31.55 -3.04
CA PRO A 3 -19.51 -30.13 -3.38
C PRO A 3 -18.19 -29.87 -4.11
N GLU A 4 -18.27 -29.05 -5.16
CA GLU A 4 -17.13 -28.59 -5.96
C GLU A 4 -15.98 -28.07 -5.07
N PRO A 5 -14.74 -28.56 -5.24
CA PRO A 5 -13.60 -28.19 -4.39
C PRO A 5 -13.32 -26.67 -4.38
N PHE A 6 -13.76 -25.95 -5.42
CA PHE A 6 -13.67 -24.48 -5.51
C PHE A 6 -14.64 -23.72 -4.62
N GLN A 7 -15.81 -24.27 -4.31
CA GLN A 7 -16.72 -23.62 -3.36
C GLN A 7 -16.14 -23.67 -1.95
N CYS A 8 -15.44 -24.75 -1.60
CA CYS A 8 -14.72 -24.89 -0.35
C CYS A 8 -13.49 -23.95 -0.29
N LEU A 9 -12.73 -23.84 -1.39
CA LEU A 9 -11.62 -22.88 -1.49
C LEU A 9 -12.08 -21.41 -1.49
N ARG A 10 -13.19 -21.08 -2.19
CA ARG A 10 -13.81 -19.73 -2.16
C ARG A 10 -14.32 -19.39 -0.77
N GLY A 11 -14.87 -20.35 -0.02
CA GLY A 11 -15.26 -20.18 1.38
C GLY A 11 -14.06 -19.88 2.27
N SER A 12 -12.97 -20.64 2.12
CA SER A 12 -11.73 -20.47 2.89
C SER A 12 -10.99 -19.16 2.54
N LEU A 13 -10.96 -18.76 1.26
CA LEU A 13 -10.40 -17.48 0.79
C LEU A 13 -11.28 -16.25 1.10
N ARG A 14 -12.62 -16.38 1.06
CA ARG A 14 -13.53 -15.30 1.53
C ARG A 14 -13.44 -15.11 3.04
N ALA A 15 -13.26 -16.18 3.81
CA ALA A 15 -12.96 -16.11 5.24
C ALA A 15 -11.61 -15.44 5.50
N PHE A 16 -10.60 -15.73 4.67
CA PHE A 16 -9.27 -15.11 4.71
C PHE A 16 -9.30 -13.58 4.47
N CYS A 17 -10.18 -13.07 3.60
CA CYS A 17 -10.32 -11.63 3.36
C CYS A 17 -11.20 -10.88 4.37
N ARG A 18 -12.03 -11.56 5.17
CA ARG A 18 -13.02 -10.91 6.06
C ARG A 18 -12.74 -11.02 7.55
N LEU A 19 -11.77 -11.82 7.98
CA LEU A 19 -11.54 -12.04 9.40
C LEU A 19 -10.24 -11.37 9.87
N HIS A 20 -10.40 -10.36 10.73
CA HIS A 20 -9.43 -10.00 11.75
C HIS A 20 -9.17 -11.23 12.65
N THR A 21 -8.42 -12.20 12.13
CA THR A 21 -7.96 -13.38 12.85
C THR A 21 -6.55 -13.09 13.35
N GLY A 22 -6.29 -13.38 14.63
CA GLY A 22 -4.95 -13.22 15.20
C GLY A 22 -3.90 -14.01 14.39
N PRO A 23 -2.61 -13.65 14.47
CA PRO A 23 -1.57 -14.17 13.58
C PRO A 23 -1.45 -15.70 13.58
N ARG A 24 -1.81 -16.36 14.69
CA ARG A 24 -1.88 -17.83 14.78
C ARG A 24 -3.04 -18.45 14.00
N ALA A 25 -4.25 -17.90 14.13
CA ALA A 25 -5.42 -18.41 13.42
C ALA A 25 -5.29 -18.19 11.90
N ALA A 26 -4.69 -17.06 11.49
CA ALA A 26 -4.37 -16.81 10.09
C ALA A 26 -3.34 -17.82 9.54
N ALA A 27 -2.32 -18.19 10.33
CA ALA A 27 -1.32 -19.18 9.95
C ALA A 27 -1.91 -20.60 9.85
N GLU A 28 -2.80 -20.97 10.77
CA GLU A 28 -3.48 -22.26 10.77
C GLU A 28 -4.40 -22.42 9.55
N LEU A 29 -5.19 -21.39 9.26
CA LEU A 29 -6.01 -21.34 8.04
C LEU A 29 -5.15 -21.39 6.76
N ALA A 30 -4.00 -20.71 6.75
CA ALA A 30 -3.07 -20.78 5.62
C ALA A 30 -2.48 -22.18 5.44
N GLY A 31 -2.13 -22.86 6.53
CA GLY A 31 -1.68 -24.26 6.52
C GLY A 31 -2.75 -25.23 6.01
N LEU A 32 -4.00 -25.07 6.46
CA LEU A 32 -5.13 -25.85 5.97
C LEU A 32 -5.40 -25.61 4.47
N GLY A 33 -5.37 -24.35 4.04
CA GLY A 33 -5.54 -23.97 2.64
C GLY A 33 -4.45 -24.57 1.75
N ARG A 34 -3.19 -24.52 2.20
CA ARG A 34 -2.06 -25.15 1.51
C ARG A 34 -2.24 -26.67 1.41
N ALA A 35 -2.56 -27.33 2.52
CA ALA A 35 -2.77 -28.78 2.55
C ALA A 35 -3.93 -29.21 1.65
N GLN A 36 -4.99 -28.41 1.57
CA GLN A 36 -6.13 -28.67 0.69
C GLN A 36 -5.75 -28.54 -0.79
N VAL A 37 -4.96 -27.53 -1.17
CA VAL A 37 -4.46 -27.36 -2.54
C VAL A 37 -3.51 -28.49 -2.94
N GLU A 38 -2.62 -28.90 -2.04
CA GLU A 38 -1.70 -30.02 -2.27
C GLU A 38 -2.44 -31.37 -2.38
N ARG A 39 -3.41 -31.64 -1.49
CA ARG A 39 -4.20 -32.89 -1.49
C ARG A 39 -5.15 -33.02 -2.66
N SER A 40 -5.71 -31.90 -3.13
CA SER A 40 -6.68 -31.96 -4.22
C SER A 40 -6.03 -32.44 -5.54
N GLY A 41 -4.69 -32.46 -5.65
CA GLY A 41 -3.99 -32.90 -6.86
C GLY A 41 -4.23 -32.02 -8.10
N ILE A 42 -5.16 -31.07 -8.01
CA ILE A 42 -5.55 -30.10 -9.02
C ILE A 42 -4.31 -29.35 -9.54
N GLY A 43 -3.40 -28.96 -8.64
CA GLY A 43 -2.14 -28.31 -9.01
C GLY A 43 -1.05 -29.23 -9.60
N LYS A 44 -1.25 -30.55 -9.64
CA LYS A 44 -0.33 -31.51 -10.30
C LYS A 44 -0.89 -32.02 -11.63
N VAL A 45 -2.22 -32.21 -11.72
CA VAL A 45 -2.89 -32.75 -12.91
C VAL A 45 -3.18 -31.65 -13.93
N HIS A 46 -3.61 -30.46 -13.47
CA HIS A 46 -3.95 -29.32 -14.34
C HIS A 46 -2.75 -28.38 -14.65
N LEU A 47 -1.59 -28.67 -14.03
CA LEU A 47 -0.32 -27.97 -14.24
C LEU A 47 0.82 -28.95 -14.59
N SER A 48 0.48 -30.21 -14.90
CA SER A 48 1.31 -31.02 -15.80
C SER A 48 1.44 -30.18 -17.06
N PRO A 49 2.64 -30.00 -17.66
CA PRO A 49 2.82 -29.01 -18.71
C PRO A 49 1.83 -29.30 -19.82
N CYS A 50 0.73 -28.53 -19.85
CA CYS A 50 -0.05 -28.33 -21.05
C CYS A 50 0.98 -27.90 -22.08
N SER A 51 1.08 -28.74 -23.10
CA SER A 51 2.28 -29.10 -23.84
C SER A 51 2.92 -27.93 -24.58
N GLU A 52 3.62 -27.01 -23.91
CA GLU A 52 4.46 -25.92 -24.47
C GLU A 52 3.85 -25.04 -25.60
N ASN A 53 2.61 -25.30 -26.05
CA ASN A 53 2.03 -24.84 -27.31
C ASN A 53 0.49 -24.67 -27.25
N GLU A 54 -0.17 -24.77 -26.09
CA GLU A 54 -1.59 -24.38 -26.01
C GLU A 54 -1.69 -22.85 -25.98
N GLU A 55 -2.48 -22.30 -26.90
CA GLU A 55 -2.77 -20.87 -26.93
C GLU A 55 -3.73 -20.53 -25.77
N LEU A 56 -3.63 -19.33 -25.20
CA LEU A 56 -4.48 -18.91 -24.07
C LEU A 56 -5.98 -19.10 -24.40
N GLU A 57 -6.34 -18.95 -25.67
CA GLU A 57 -7.70 -19.10 -26.22
C GLU A 57 -8.28 -20.51 -26.11
N GLU A 58 -7.45 -21.54 -26.04
CA GLU A 58 -7.90 -22.94 -25.94
C GLU A 58 -8.34 -23.32 -24.52
N ILE A 59 -7.98 -22.51 -23.52
CA ILE A 59 -8.37 -22.72 -22.13
C ILE A 59 -9.79 -22.20 -21.91
N ALA A 60 -10.68 -23.09 -21.43
CA ALA A 60 -12.01 -22.72 -21.00
C ALA A 60 -11.98 -21.62 -19.93
N SER A 61 -12.85 -20.62 -20.02
CA SER A 61 -12.82 -19.46 -19.12
C SER A 61 -13.07 -19.82 -17.65
N ALA A 62 -13.76 -20.93 -17.39
CA ALA A 62 -13.94 -21.49 -16.04
C ALA A 62 -12.64 -22.02 -15.42
N ASP A 63 -11.65 -22.35 -16.25
CA ASP A 63 -10.41 -23.02 -15.90
C ASP A 63 -9.21 -22.05 -15.78
N LEU A 64 -9.34 -20.81 -16.29
CA LEU A 64 -8.31 -19.77 -16.11
C LEU A 64 -7.95 -19.51 -14.64
N LYS A 65 -8.88 -19.73 -13.71
CA LYS A 65 -8.64 -19.60 -12.26
C LYS A 65 -7.57 -20.57 -11.74
N TYR A 66 -7.34 -21.70 -12.41
CA TYR A 66 -6.35 -22.70 -12.00
C TYR A 66 -4.91 -22.24 -12.24
N LEU A 67 -4.70 -21.32 -13.21
CA LEU A 67 -3.39 -20.72 -13.46
C LEU A 67 -2.88 -19.95 -12.24
N LEU A 68 -3.76 -19.46 -11.37
CA LEU A 68 -3.43 -18.74 -10.14
C LEU A 68 -2.90 -19.64 -9.02
N LEU A 69 -3.08 -20.97 -9.10
CA LEU A 69 -2.77 -21.89 -8.02
C LEU A 69 -1.33 -21.77 -7.49
N PRO A 70 -0.28 -21.69 -8.33
CA PRO A 70 1.07 -21.57 -7.81
C PRO A 70 1.29 -20.22 -7.10
N ALA A 71 0.70 -19.12 -7.59
CA ALA A 71 0.78 -17.83 -6.91
C ALA A 71 0.09 -17.85 -5.54
N LEU A 72 -1.11 -18.43 -5.47
CA LEU A 72 -1.85 -18.59 -4.22
C LEU A 72 -1.09 -19.47 -3.22
N LEU A 73 -0.47 -20.56 -3.69
CA LEU A 73 0.37 -21.43 -2.87
C LEU A 73 1.60 -20.69 -2.31
N GLY A 74 2.25 -19.87 -3.13
CA GLY A 74 3.33 -18.98 -2.67
C GLY A 74 2.86 -18.01 -1.59
N ALA A 75 1.71 -17.33 -1.82
CA ALA A 75 1.13 -16.40 -0.86
C ALA A 75 0.76 -17.09 0.47
N LEU A 76 0.16 -18.28 0.44
CA LEU A 76 -0.17 -19.05 1.65
C LEU A 76 1.09 -19.49 2.41
N THR A 77 2.14 -19.88 1.68
CA THR A 77 3.43 -20.27 2.27
C THR A 77 4.06 -19.09 3.03
N LEU A 78 3.94 -17.86 2.51
CA LEU A 78 4.43 -16.66 3.19
C LEU A 78 3.68 -16.33 4.49
N LYS A 79 2.44 -16.82 4.64
CA LYS A 79 1.62 -16.63 5.86
C LYS A 79 1.92 -17.66 6.94
N GLN A 80 2.76 -18.66 6.69
CA GLN A 80 3.17 -19.62 7.72
C GLN A 80 4.09 -18.94 8.75
N VAL A 81 3.75 -19.09 10.03
CA VAL A 81 4.44 -18.42 11.15
C VAL A 81 5.31 -19.45 11.88
N ASP A 82 6.44 -19.81 11.27
CA ASP A 82 7.47 -20.65 11.89
C ASP A 82 8.86 -20.06 11.63
N LEU A 83 9.46 -19.44 12.64
CA LEU A 83 10.74 -18.75 12.48
C LEU A 83 11.88 -19.72 12.14
N SER A 84 11.89 -20.91 12.74
CA SER A 84 12.91 -21.94 12.53
C SER A 84 12.96 -22.42 11.08
N ARG A 85 11.80 -22.45 10.41
CA ARG A 85 11.64 -22.90 9.03
C ARG A 85 11.42 -21.76 8.05
N ARG A 86 11.59 -20.50 8.50
CA ARG A 86 11.28 -19.32 7.68
C ARG A 86 12.08 -19.32 6.37
N LEU A 87 13.35 -19.71 6.42
CA LEU A 87 14.18 -19.79 5.21
C LEU A 87 13.63 -20.82 4.20
N GLU A 88 13.22 -22.01 4.66
CA GLU A 88 12.57 -23.03 3.82
C GLU A 88 11.26 -22.50 3.21
N HIS A 89 10.44 -21.80 4.02
CA HIS A 89 9.19 -21.21 3.56
C HIS A 89 9.44 -20.13 2.49
N LEU A 90 10.46 -19.29 2.65
CA LEU A 90 10.84 -18.29 1.66
C LEU A 90 11.32 -18.92 0.35
N GLU A 91 12.18 -19.96 0.43
CA GLU A 91 12.67 -20.69 -0.75
C GLU A 91 11.53 -21.38 -1.50
N SER A 92 10.61 -22.03 -0.77
CA SER A 92 9.42 -22.65 -1.35
C SER A 92 8.47 -21.62 -1.97
N ALA A 93 8.19 -20.52 -1.27
CA ALA A 93 7.33 -19.44 -1.78
C ALA A 93 7.90 -18.82 -3.06
N ARG A 94 9.22 -18.55 -3.07
CA ARG A 94 9.94 -18.05 -4.25
C ARG A 94 9.82 -19.01 -5.43
N ALA A 95 9.98 -20.31 -5.21
CA ALA A 95 9.82 -21.32 -6.26
C ALA A 95 8.39 -21.34 -6.84
N HIS A 96 7.38 -21.21 -5.99
CA HIS A 96 5.98 -21.16 -6.41
C HIS A 96 5.67 -19.92 -7.26
N PHE A 97 6.12 -18.74 -6.85
CA PHE A 97 5.95 -17.51 -7.62
C PHE A 97 6.70 -17.57 -8.96
N TRP A 98 7.92 -18.10 -8.99
CA TRP A 98 8.64 -18.30 -10.25
C TRP A 98 7.95 -19.30 -11.19
N ARG A 99 7.37 -20.37 -10.64
CA ARG A 99 6.56 -21.31 -11.43
C ARG A 99 5.35 -20.62 -12.06
N PHE A 100 4.65 -19.80 -11.29
CA PHE A 100 3.55 -18.98 -11.79
C PHE A 100 3.98 -18.03 -12.91
N LEU A 101 5.06 -17.26 -12.71
CA LEU A 101 5.52 -16.31 -13.72
C LEU A 101 5.99 -16.98 -15.02
N LYS A 102 6.65 -18.15 -14.91
CA LYS A 102 7.01 -18.95 -16.09
C LYS A 102 5.78 -19.42 -16.87
N LEU A 103 4.75 -19.86 -16.15
CA LEU A 103 3.46 -20.26 -16.74
C LEU A 103 2.76 -19.08 -17.42
N CYS A 104 2.70 -17.91 -16.77
CA CYS A 104 2.11 -16.73 -17.39
C CYS A 104 2.87 -16.29 -18.64
N ARG A 105 4.20 -16.45 -18.66
CA ARG A 105 5.02 -16.14 -19.83
C ARG A 105 4.76 -17.09 -20.99
N SER A 106 4.56 -18.39 -20.75
CA SER A 106 4.25 -19.34 -21.82
C SER A 106 2.91 -19.03 -22.50
N TYR A 107 1.94 -18.51 -21.75
CA TYR A 107 0.64 -18.09 -22.28
C TYR A 107 0.60 -16.62 -22.79
N GLY A 108 1.73 -15.93 -22.90
CA GLY A 108 1.78 -14.55 -23.38
C GLY A 108 1.14 -13.50 -22.46
N LEU A 109 0.81 -13.85 -21.22
CA LEU A 109 0.14 -12.97 -20.24
C LEU A 109 1.05 -11.93 -19.59
N GLY A 110 2.31 -11.84 -20.00
CA GLY A 110 3.26 -10.90 -19.42
C GLY A 110 4.57 -10.74 -20.17
N SER A 111 4.95 -9.47 -20.39
CA SER A 111 6.31 -9.08 -20.77
C SER A 111 6.98 -8.42 -19.56
N PHE A 112 8.01 -9.07 -19.03
CA PHE A 112 8.82 -8.51 -17.94
C PHE A 112 10.24 -8.32 -18.43
N HIS A 113 10.67 -7.06 -18.44
CA HIS A 113 12.05 -6.72 -18.75
C HIS A 113 12.89 -6.75 -17.46
N PRO A 114 14.07 -7.38 -17.45
CA PRO A 114 14.98 -7.32 -16.32
C PRO A 114 15.46 -5.87 -16.10
N PRO A 115 15.66 -5.42 -14.84
CA PRO A 115 16.17 -4.08 -14.58
C PRO A 115 17.61 -3.92 -15.13
N PRO A 116 17.99 -2.71 -15.60
CA PRO A 116 19.33 -2.46 -16.11
C PRO A 116 20.41 -2.60 -15.01
N ALA A 117 21.57 -3.14 -15.38
CA ALA A 117 22.57 -3.69 -14.46
C ALA A 117 23.46 -2.67 -13.71
N ALA A 118 23.31 -1.36 -13.91
CA ALA A 118 24.24 -0.36 -13.37
C ALA A 118 23.55 0.70 -12.47
N PRO A 119 24.03 0.93 -11.23
CA PRO A 119 23.48 1.96 -10.36
C PRO A 119 23.96 3.35 -10.80
N SER A 120 23.18 4.02 -11.64
CA SER A 120 23.33 5.45 -11.95
C SER A 120 22.17 6.25 -11.34
N LEU A 121 22.34 7.57 -11.19
CA LEU A 121 21.24 8.47 -10.78
C LEU A 121 20.04 8.36 -11.73
N VAL A 122 20.30 8.11 -13.02
CA VAL A 122 19.30 7.82 -14.05
C VAL A 122 18.65 6.45 -13.84
N ALA A 123 19.42 5.43 -13.44
CA ALA A 123 18.89 4.11 -13.06
C ALA A 123 18.00 4.19 -11.79
N MET A 124 18.34 5.05 -10.83
CA MET A 124 17.50 5.29 -9.65
C MET A 124 16.21 6.03 -10.00
N ALA A 125 16.28 7.06 -10.85
CA ALA A 125 15.11 7.79 -11.32
C ALA A 125 14.16 6.89 -12.13
N SER A 126 14.71 6.07 -13.04
CA SER A 126 13.93 5.09 -13.82
C SER A 126 13.35 3.97 -12.93
N SER A 127 14.08 3.48 -11.94
CA SER A 127 13.56 2.50 -10.96
C SER A 127 12.40 3.07 -10.15
N ARG A 128 12.50 4.33 -9.72
CA ARG A 128 11.38 5.04 -9.08
C ARG A 128 10.19 5.17 -10.03
N GLN A 129 10.42 5.57 -11.27
CA GLN A 129 9.36 5.76 -12.26
C GLN A 129 8.65 4.43 -12.56
N ALA A 130 9.39 3.34 -12.74
CA ALA A 130 8.84 2.00 -12.93
C ALA A 130 7.97 1.56 -11.74
N LYS A 131 8.35 1.90 -10.50
CA LYS A 131 7.55 1.59 -9.31
C LYS A 131 6.25 2.41 -9.26
N ILE A 132 6.30 3.68 -9.65
CA ILE A 132 5.10 4.54 -9.75
C ILE A 132 4.15 3.99 -10.82
N GLU A 133 4.68 3.60 -11.98
CA GLU A 133 3.90 3.05 -13.07
C GLU A 133 3.25 1.71 -12.69
N ARG A 134 4.02 0.79 -12.09
CA ARG A 134 3.49 -0.47 -11.55
C ARG A 134 2.38 -0.25 -10.52
N TYR A 135 2.55 0.73 -9.63
CA TYR A 135 1.51 1.07 -8.65
C TYR A 135 0.23 1.59 -9.34
N LYS A 136 0.36 2.45 -10.36
CA LYS A 136 -0.77 2.95 -11.15
C LYS A 136 -1.49 1.81 -11.88
N GLN A 137 -0.73 0.92 -12.54
CA GLN A 137 -1.27 -0.26 -13.23
C GLN A 137 -2.00 -1.18 -12.25
N LYS A 138 -1.40 -1.47 -11.09
CA LYS A 138 -2.03 -2.27 -10.02
C LYS A 138 -3.35 -1.66 -9.55
N LYS A 139 -3.37 -0.35 -9.32
CA LYS A 139 -4.59 0.36 -8.88
C LYS A 139 -5.70 0.32 -9.94
N GLU A 140 -5.36 0.52 -11.21
CA GLU A 140 -6.32 0.43 -12.31
C GLU A 140 -6.90 -0.98 -12.44
N LEU A 141 -6.05 -2.02 -12.38
CA LEU A 141 -6.50 -3.42 -12.40
C LEU A 141 -7.43 -3.73 -11.22
N GLU A 142 -7.11 -3.25 -10.02
CA GLU A 142 -7.95 -3.45 -8.83
C GLU A 142 -9.31 -2.77 -8.95
N ASN A 143 -9.36 -1.57 -9.53
CA ASN A 143 -10.62 -0.86 -9.77
C ASN A 143 -11.51 -1.63 -10.76
N ARG A 144 -10.94 -2.12 -11.88
CA ARG A 144 -11.68 -2.92 -12.87
C ARG A 144 -12.16 -4.25 -12.29
N LEU A 145 -11.31 -4.94 -11.53
CA LEU A 145 -11.73 -6.17 -10.85
C LEU A 145 -12.85 -5.90 -9.85
N ALA A 146 -12.83 -4.76 -9.14
CA ALA A 146 -13.87 -4.41 -8.19
C ALA A 146 -15.23 -4.18 -8.86
N SER A 147 -15.27 -3.54 -10.04
CA SER A 147 -16.52 -3.33 -10.77
C SER A 147 -17.09 -4.63 -11.34
N MET A 148 -16.25 -5.52 -11.88
CA MET A 148 -16.70 -6.78 -12.49
C MET A 148 -17.07 -7.85 -11.45
N ARG A 149 -16.47 -7.81 -10.26
CA ARG A 149 -16.58 -8.87 -9.25
C ARG A 149 -18.03 -9.19 -8.89
N THR A 150 -18.89 -8.19 -8.72
CA THR A 150 -20.28 -8.39 -8.31
C THR A 150 -21.09 -9.14 -9.37
N PHE A 151 -20.85 -8.85 -10.65
CA PHE A 151 -21.53 -9.50 -11.77
C PHE A 151 -21.08 -10.96 -11.94
N VAL A 152 -19.77 -11.21 -11.83
CA VAL A 152 -19.19 -12.55 -11.95
C VAL A 152 -19.59 -13.43 -10.75
N GLU A 153 -19.56 -12.90 -9.53
CA GLU A 153 -19.99 -13.65 -8.33
C GLU A 153 -21.51 -13.84 -8.28
N GLY A 154 -22.29 -12.92 -8.86
CA GLY A 154 -23.74 -12.99 -8.99
C GLY A 154 -24.23 -13.88 -10.14
N GLY A 155 -23.34 -14.41 -10.98
CA GLY A 155 -23.69 -15.25 -12.13
C GLY A 155 -24.40 -14.50 -13.26
N GLN A 156 -24.30 -13.16 -13.27
CA GLN A 156 -24.90 -12.30 -14.29
C GLN A 156 -23.92 -11.94 -15.42
N ALA A 157 -22.63 -12.23 -15.23
CA ALA A 157 -21.61 -12.00 -16.24
C ALA A 157 -21.72 -13.02 -17.38
N ASP A 158 -21.55 -12.53 -18.61
CA ASP A 158 -21.40 -13.38 -19.79
C ASP A 158 -20.00 -14.06 -19.82
N GLU A 159 -19.80 -14.97 -20.77
CA GLU A 159 -18.58 -15.78 -20.87
C GLU A 159 -17.33 -14.90 -21.10
N ASP A 160 -17.45 -13.87 -21.94
CA ASP A 160 -16.41 -12.89 -22.23
C ASP A 160 -16.00 -12.08 -20.98
N GLN A 161 -16.97 -11.60 -20.20
CA GLN A 161 -16.70 -10.89 -18.94
C GLN A 161 -16.06 -11.80 -17.90
N ILE A 162 -16.48 -13.07 -17.82
CA ILE A 162 -15.86 -14.05 -16.92
C ILE A 162 -14.41 -14.28 -17.33
N ARG A 163 -14.15 -14.39 -18.63
CA ARG A 163 -12.81 -14.57 -19.19
C ARG A 163 -11.91 -13.37 -18.88
N GLU A 164 -12.37 -12.17 -19.21
CA GLU A 164 -11.65 -10.92 -18.93
C GLU A 164 -11.36 -10.77 -17.43
N PHE A 165 -12.33 -11.07 -16.57
CA PHE A 165 -12.15 -11.03 -15.13
C PHE A 165 -10.99 -11.90 -14.65
N TYR A 166 -10.90 -13.16 -15.13
CA TYR A 166 -9.80 -14.04 -14.74
C TYR A 166 -8.46 -13.62 -15.34
N ILE A 167 -8.42 -13.08 -16.56
CA ILE A 167 -7.20 -12.53 -17.16
C ILE A 167 -6.68 -11.35 -16.33
N LEU A 168 -7.55 -10.39 -15.98
CA LEU A 168 -7.20 -9.27 -15.11
C LEU A 168 -6.72 -9.75 -13.73
N GLN A 169 -7.34 -10.81 -13.20
CA GLN A 169 -6.92 -11.41 -11.94
C GLN A 169 -5.51 -12.01 -12.03
N ILE A 170 -5.17 -12.67 -13.15
CA ILE A 170 -3.82 -13.19 -13.41
C ILE A 170 -2.81 -12.04 -13.53
N GLN A 171 -3.14 -10.98 -14.27
CA GLN A 171 -2.28 -9.78 -14.38
C GLN A 171 -2.02 -9.09 -13.03
N LYS A 172 -3.02 -9.04 -12.16
CA LYS A 172 -2.84 -8.57 -10.78
C LYS A 172 -1.85 -9.47 -10.02
N TRP A 173 -2.03 -10.78 -10.10
CA TRP A 173 -1.16 -11.74 -9.41
C TRP A 173 0.26 -11.76 -9.95
N ILE A 174 0.46 -11.47 -11.24
CA ILE A 174 1.76 -11.24 -11.85
C ILE A 174 2.51 -10.11 -11.13
N ASN A 175 1.87 -8.94 -11.02
CA ASN A 175 2.48 -7.78 -10.37
C ASN A 175 2.78 -8.07 -8.89
N THR A 176 1.83 -8.72 -8.21
CA THR A 176 1.99 -9.14 -6.81
C THR A 176 3.17 -10.11 -6.66
N SER A 177 3.29 -11.11 -7.55
CA SER A 177 4.37 -12.10 -7.48
C SER A 177 5.75 -11.48 -7.68
N LEU A 178 5.88 -10.46 -8.55
CA LEU A 178 7.13 -9.74 -8.73
C LEU A 178 7.53 -8.94 -7.48
N GLU A 179 6.56 -8.27 -6.85
CA GLU A 179 6.77 -7.54 -5.58
C GLU A 179 7.17 -8.49 -4.45
N GLU A 180 6.49 -9.65 -4.34
CA GLU A 180 6.80 -10.65 -3.33
C GLU A 180 8.17 -11.30 -3.55
N ILE A 181 8.60 -11.57 -4.79
CA ILE A 181 9.94 -12.09 -5.07
C ILE A 181 11.02 -11.09 -4.63
N GLU A 182 10.86 -9.79 -4.93
CA GLU A 182 11.81 -8.76 -4.48
C GLU A 182 11.91 -8.72 -2.95
N SER A 183 10.76 -8.77 -2.28
CA SER A 183 10.66 -8.81 -0.81
C SER A 183 11.32 -10.07 -0.23
N ILE A 184 11.05 -11.25 -0.81
CA ILE A 184 11.65 -12.53 -0.40
C ILE A 184 13.16 -12.50 -0.55
N ASP A 185 13.68 -12.03 -1.69
CA ASP A 185 15.11 -11.99 -1.95
C ASP A 185 15.83 -11.09 -0.91
N GLN A 186 15.24 -9.95 -0.54
CA GLN A 186 15.76 -9.10 0.54
C GLN A 186 15.73 -9.79 1.91
N GLU A 187 14.61 -10.45 2.26
CA GLU A 187 14.49 -11.16 3.54
C GLU A 187 15.48 -12.33 3.64
N MET A 188 15.67 -13.09 2.55
CA MET A 188 16.62 -14.20 2.49
C MET A 188 18.06 -13.74 2.75
N VAL A 189 18.47 -12.58 2.21
CA VAL A 189 19.80 -11.99 2.47
C VAL A 189 19.97 -11.68 3.96
N ILE A 190 18.94 -11.13 4.61
CA ILE A 190 18.97 -10.81 6.04
C ILE A 190 19.07 -12.07 6.89
N LEU A 191 18.27 -13.10 6.59
CA LEU A 191 18.28 -14.35 7.36
C LEU A 191 19.60 -15.13 7.19
N ARG A 192 20.19 -15.12 5.99
CA ARG A 192 21.49 -15.74 5.72
C ARG A 192 22.63 -15.01 6.42
N SER A 193 22.66 -13.68 6.37
CA SER A 193 23.68 -12.88 7.07
C SER A 193 23.60 -13.01 8.59
N ARG A 194 22.40 -13.23 9.16
CA ARG A 194 22.22 -13.56 10.58
C ARG A 194 22.83 -14.92 10.95
N GLY A 195 22.75 -15.91 10.07
CA GLY A 195 23.34 -17.25 10.30
C GLY A 195 24.86 -17.28 10.26
N THR A 196 25.49 -16.40 9.47
CA THR A 196 26.96 -16.24 9.40
C THR A 196 27.51 -15.31 10.48
N SER A 197 26.65 -14.48 11.08
CA SER A 197 26.99 -13.66 12.23
C SER A 197 26.88 -14.50 13.50
N SER A 198 27.90 -15.33 13.76
CA SER A 198 28.13 -15.78 15.14
C SER A 198 28.15 -14.53 16.01
N ALA A 199 27.28 -14.49 17.03
CA ALA A 199 27.28 -13.40 18.00
C ALA A 199 28.73 -13.15 18.45
N PRO A 200 29.19 -11.88 18.50
CA PRO A 200 30.40 -11.59 19.24
C PRO A 200 30.20 -12.13 20.67
N PRO A 201 31.20 -12.76 21.29
CA PRO A 201 31.06 -13.27 22.64
C PRO A 201 30.59 -12.13 23.54
N HIS A 202 29.62 -12.38 24.40
CA HIS A 202 29.22 -11.44 25.43
C HIS A 202 30.45 -10.99 26.23
N GLY A 203 30.78 -9.71 26.11
CA GLY A 203 31.86 -9.01 26.83
C GLY A 203 32.37 -7.89 25.92
N THR A 204 32.13 -6.61 26.14
CA THR A 204 32.14 -5.86 27.40
C THR A 204 31.04 -4.81 27.42
N SER A 205 30.71 -4.31 28.63
CA SER A 205 29.74 -3.26 28.94
C SER A 205 29.22 -2.46 27.73
N ARG A 206 27.95 -2.69 27.38
CA ARG A 206 27.19 -1.69 26.64
C ARG A 206 27.10 -0.49 27.57
N GLN A 207 28.06 0.43 27.47
CA GLN A 207 27.97 1.72 28.14
C GLN A 207 26.56 2.22 27.88
N ALA A 208 25.80 2.44 28.96
CA ALA A 208 24.47 2.99 28.87
C ALA A 208 24.59 4.27 28.04
N ARG A 209 24.24 4.19 26.75
CA ARG A 209 24.25 5.37 25.89
C ARG A 209 23.33 6.34 26.60
N ALA A 210 23.89 7.49 27.00
CA ALA A 210 23.11 8.54 27.63
C ALA A 210 21.85 8.74 26.76
N PRO A 211 20.65 8.75 27.36
CA PRO A 211 19.43 8.92 26.58
C PRO A 211 19.59 10.15 25.71
N LEU A 212 19.43 9.96 24.39
CA LEU A 212 19.56 11.03 23.43
C LEU A 212 18.60 12.13 23.85
N LYS A 213 19.13 13.34 24.10
CA LYS A 213 18.27 14.51 24.30
C LYS A 213 17.51 14.72 22.98
N PRO A 214 16.16 14.67 22.97
CA PRO A 214 15.42 14.97 21.76
C PRO A 214 15.76 16.40 21.35
N PHE A 215 16.32 16.57 20.15
CA PHE A 215 16.49 17.90 19.56
C PHE A 215 15.23 18.18 18.75
N ILE A 216 14.59 19.31 19.06
CA ILE A 216 13.41 19.76 18.30
C ILE A 216 13.93 20.31 16.98
N LEU A 217 13.49 19.73 15.86
CA LEU A 217 13.76 20.28 14.54
C LEU A 217 13.20 21.71 14.53
N THR A 218 14.03 22.72 14.27
CA THR A 218 13.77 24.14 14.57
C THR A 218 12.49 24.73 13.96
N ARG A 219 11.85 24.04 13.02
CA ARG A 219 10.54 24.39 12.46
C ARG A 219 9.37 24.01 13.39
N ASP A 220 9.51 22.92 14.14
CA ASP A 220 8.54 22.48 15.15
C ASP A 220 8.68 23.22 16.48
N ALA A 221 9.79 23.91 16.75
CA ALA A 221 9.96 24.66 18.00
C ALA A 221 9.02 25.86 18.09
N ALA A 222 8.81 26.57 16.97
CA ALA A 222 7.83 27.65 16.89
C ALA A 222 6.40 27.09 16.88
N GLN A 223 6.16 26.02 16.12
CA GLN A 223 4.83 25.41 16.01
C GLN A 223 4.38 24.72 17.32
N ALA A 224 5.29 24.08 18.06
CA ALA A 224 5.04 23.51 19.38
C ALA A 224 4.85 24.58 20.47
N LYS A 225 5.39 25.80 20.29
CA LYS A 225 5.08 26.93 21.17
C LYS A 225 3.64 27.44 20.98
N VAL A 226 3.08 27.28 19.78
CA VAL A 226 1.73 27.74 19.44
C VAL A 226 0.68 26.63 19.59
N PHE A 227 1.06 25.37 19.33
CA PHE A 227 0.16 24.21 19.24
C PHE A 227 0.60 22.98 20.05
N GLY A 228 1.74 23.02 20.75
CA GLY A 228 2.24 21.90 21.55
C GLY A 228 1.66 21.85 22.96
N ALA A 229 1.76 20.70 23.61
CA ALA A 229 1.32 20.43 24.99
C ALA A 229 2.22 21.08 26.07
N GLY A 230 2.63 22.33 25.85
CA GLY A 230 3.52 23.12 26.70
C GLY A 230 3.00 24.55 26.90
N TYR A 231 1.70 24.69 27.17
CA TYR A 231 1.09 25.97 27.54
C TYR A 231 1.48 26.34 28.99
N PRO A 232 2.13 27.49 29.26
CA PRO A 232 2.04 28.11 30.57
C PRO A 232 0.62 28.68 30.72
N GLY A 233 -0.26 27.88 31.33
CA GLY A 233 -1.62 28.26 31.69
C GLY A 233 -2.67 27.54 30.85
N LEU A 234 -3.42 26.65 31.49
CA LEU A 234 -4.78 26.35 31.04
C LEU A 234 -5.54 27.68 30.91
N PRO A 235 -6.44 27.85 29.92
CA PRO A 235 -7.37 28.98 29.93
C PRO A 235 -8.15 28.98 31.25
N THR A 236 -7.81 29.90 32.14
CA THR A 236 -8.45 30.05 33.47
C THR A 236 -9.75 30.84 33.42
N MET A 237 -10.14 31.33 32.24
CA MET A 237 -11.42 31.96 32.00
C MET A 237 -12.13 31.27 30.84
N THR A 238 -13.43 31.05 31.00
CA THR A 238 -14.32 30.65 29.91
C THR A 238 -14.52 31.81 28.93
N VAL A 239 -15.01 31.48 27.74
CA VAL A 239 -15.32 32.47 26.69
C VAL A 239 -16.30 33.53 27.21
N ASP A 240 -17.30 33.13 28.00
CA ASP A 240 -18.27 34.04 28.62
C ASP A 240 -17.62 34.99 29.64
N ASP A 241 -16.76 34.47 30.52
CA ASP A 241 -16.02 35.29 31.50
C ASP A 241 -15.20 36.38 30.78
N TRP A 242 -14.62 36.06 29.62
CA TRP A 242 -13.84 37.00 28.80
C TRP A 242 -14.71 38.12 28.21
N TYR A 243 -15.93 37.81 27.74
CA TYR A 243 -16.88 38.80 27.26
C TYR A 243 -17.36 39.74 28.38
N GLU A 244 -17.56 39.21 29.58
CA GLU A 244 -17.93 40.03 30.74
C GLU A 244 -16.81 40.95 31.19
N GLN A 245 -15.57 40.46 31.20
CA GLN A 245 -14.41 41.28 31.54
C GLN A 245 -14.19 42.43 30.53
N ARG A 246 -14.39 42.17 29.23
CA ARG A 246 -14.32 43.19 28.16
C ARG A 246 -15.48 44.19 28.20
N ARG A 247 -16.69 43.76 28.61
CA ARG A 247 -17.82 44.67 28.91
C ARG A 247 -17.50 45.58 30.11
N ARG A 248 -16.90 45.02 31.17
CA ARG A 248 -16.53 45.76 32.39
C ARG A 248 -15.43 46.79 32.15
N GLN A 249 -14.48 46.48 31.26
CA GLN A 249 -13.42 47.40 30.84
C GLN A 249 -13.91 48.46 29.84
N GLY A 250 -15.20 48.46 29.47
CA GLY A 250 -15.80 49.48 28.61
C GLY A 250 -15.35 49.43 27.15
N VAL A 251 -14.65 48.37 26.71
CA VAL A 251 -14.06 48.26 25.36
C VAL A 251 -15.07 47.75 24.32
N VAL A 252 -16.22 47.21 24.75
CA VAL A 252 -17.30 46.80 23.83
C VAL A 252 -18.37 47.90 23.78
N ALA A 253 -18.14 48.89 22.93
CA ALA A 253 -19.21 49.74 22.42
C ALA A 253 -20.06 48.91 21.44
N GLY A 254 -21.32 48.67 21.82
CA GLY A 254 -22.46 48.37 20.97
C GLY A 254 -22.22 47.52 19.72
N GLN A 255 -22.26 46.20 19.85
CA GLN A 255 -22.76 45.34 18.79
C GLN A 255 -24.01 44.64 19.29
N SER A 256 -25.11 45.39 19.27
CA SER A 256 -26.45 44.84 19.09
C SER A 256 -26.39 43.88 17.91
N ALA A 257 -26.91 42.66 18.07
CA ALA A 257 -27.04 41.71 16.98
C ALA A 257 -27.66 42.41 15.76
N PRO A 258 -26.98 42.46 14.60
CA PRO A 258 -27.61 42.99 13.41
C PRO A 258 -28.58 41.93 12.90
N GLN A 259 -29.89 42.16 13.04
CA GLN A 259 -30.84 41.69 12.04
C GLN A 259 -30.47 42.39 10.73
N ARG A 260 -29.53 41.81 9.98
CA ARG A 260 -29.21 42.26 8.62
C ARG A 260 -30.17 41.58 7.67
N ALA A 261 -30.83 42.38 6.85
CA ALA A 261 -31.66 41.92 5.75
C ALA A 261 -30.87 40.96 4.82
N PRO A 262 -31.48 39.88 4.33
CA PRO A 262 -30.79 38.78 3.62
C PRO A 262 -30.07 39.20 2.34
N GLU A 263 -30.44 40.33 1.72
CA GLU A 263 -29.85 40.82 0.46
C GLU A 263 -28.42 41.36 0.60
N LEU A 264 -28.10 42.02 1.73
CA LEU A 264 -26.76 42.54 1.99
C LEU A 264 -25.75 41.43 2.35
N GLN A 265 -26.23 40.30 2.88
CA GLN A 265 -25.38 39.15 3.18
C GLN A 265 -24.97 38.41 1.90
N LYS A 266 -25.88 38.26 0.94
CA LYS A 266 -25.56 37.64 -0.36
C LYS A 266 -24.48 38.40 -1.12
N GLN A 267 -24.60 39.73 -1.22
CA GLN A 267 -23.60 40.56 -1.90
C GLN A 267 -22.23 40.57 -1.19
N GLN A 268 -22.21 40.48 0.14
CA GLN A 268 -20.95 40.35 0.90
C GLN A 268 -20.31 38.98 0.73
N GLN A 269 -21.13 37.94 0.57
CA GLN A 269 -20.66 36.58 0.35
C GLN A 269 -20.13 36.37 -1.07
N GLU A 270 -20.83 36.88 -2.10
CA GLU A 270 -20.37 36.85 -3.49
C GLU A 270 -19.06 37.65 -3.65
N LYS A 271 -18.96 38.85 -3.07
CA LYS A 271 -17.71 39.61 -3.09
C LYS A 271 -16.56 38.89 -2.40
N LYS A 272 -16.84 38.17 -1.30
CA LYS A 272 -15.82 37.42 -0.56
C LYS A 272 -15.38 36.17 -1.33
N GLU A 273 -16.30 35.52 -2.05
CA GLU A 273 -15.98 34.39 -2.93
C GLU A 273 -15.14 34.85 -4.15
N GLU A 274 -15.50 35.99 -4.76
CA GLU A 274 -14.68 36.58 -5.85
C GLU A 274 -13.28 37.02 -5.36
N GLU A 275 -13.20 37.61 -4.16
CA GLU A 275 -11.92 38.06 -3.57
C GLU A 275 -11.05 36.86 -3.14
N ASP A 276 -11.63 35.78 -2.61
CA ASP A 276 -10.92 34.52 -2.33
C ASP A 276 -10.40 33.87 -3.63
N ASP A 277 -11.15 33.94 -4.73
CA ASP A 277 -10.73 33.41 -6.03
C ASP A 277 -9.58 34.23 -6.65
N GLU A 278 -9.63 35.56 -6.55
CA GLU A 278 -8.54 36.44 -6.98
C GLU A 278 -7.30 36.27 -6.10
N GLU A 279 -7.45 36.20 -4.79
CA GLU A 279 -6.36 36.01 -3.84
C GLU A 279 -5.73 34.61 -4.00
N ALA A 280 -6.54 33.58 -4.27
CA ALA A 280 -6.05 32.23 -4.58
C ALA A 280 -5.23 32.21 -5.87
N LEU A 281 -5.67 32.89 -6.93
CA LEU A 281 -4.93 33.04 -8.17
C LEU A 281 -3.62 33.81 -7.96
N GLN A 282 -3.64 34.89 -7.19
CA GLN A 282 -2.45 35.69 -6.87
C GLN A 282 -1.44 34.86 -6.06
N LYS A 283 -1.92 34.10 -5.08
CA LYS A 283 -1.10 33.20 -4.26
C LYS A 283 -0.51 32.06 -5.08
N ALA A 284 -1.25 31.50 -6.03
CA ALA A 284 -0.75 30.47 -6.94
C ALA A 284 0.37 31.02 -7.84
N ARG A 285 0.23 32.23 -8.38
CA ARG A 285 1.28 32.92 -9.15
C ARG A 285 2.51 33.19 -8.31
N ASN A 286 2.35 33.79 -7.12
CA ASN A 286 3.45 34.03 -6.19
C ASN A 286 4.17 32.74 -5.79
N TRP A 287 3.43 31.62 -5.71
CA TRP A 287 4.00 30.31 -5.40
C TRP A 287 4.80 29.73 -6.57
N ASP A 288 4.43 30.03 -7.81
CA ASP A 288 5.22 29.68 -9.00
C ASP A 288 6.53 30.49 -9.06
N ASP A 289 6.45 31.82 -8.92
CA ASP A 289 7.63 32.71 -8.93
C ASP A 289 8.63 32.35 -7.81
N TRP A 290 8.13 31.95 -6.64
CA TRP A 290 8.97 31.50 -5.54
C TRP A 290 9.69 30.18 -5.85
N LYS A 291 9.02 29.22 -6.50
CA LYS A 291 9.64 27.94 -6.89
C LYS A 291 10.73 28.13 -7.93
N ASP A 292 10.58 29.09 -8.84
CA ASP A 292 11.58 29.42 -9.86
C ASP A 292 12.85 30.02 -9.25
N THR A 293 12.70 30.83 -8.21
CA THR A 293 13.82 31.43 -7.46
C THR A 293 14.43 30.49 -6.40
N HIS A 294 13.73 29.41 -6.02
CA HIS A 294 14.17 28.45 -5.00
C HIS A 294 14.23 27.01 -5.54
N PRO A 295 15.25 26.68 -6.37
CA PRO A 295 15.43 25.35 -6.91
C PRO A 295 15.54 24.30 -5.80
N ARG A 296 14.96 23.12 -6.05
CA ARG A 296 15.05 21.99 -5.12
C ARG A 296 16.52 21.66 -4.86
N GLY A 297 16.95 21.75 -3.60
CA GLY A 297 18.33 21.43 -3.18
C GLY A 297 19.21 22.64 -2.83
N TYR A 298 18.68 23.87 -2.88
CA TYR A 298 19.44 25.09 -2.57
C TYR A 298 20.05 25.13 -1.15
N GLY A 299 19.51 24.36 -0.19
CA GLY A 299 19.86 24.44 1.23
C GLY A 299 20.82 23.39 1.80
N ASN A 300 21.30 22.39 1.03
CA ASN A 300 22.14 21.32 1.59
C ASN A 300 23.30 20.93 0.67
N ARG A 301 24.25 21.86 0.49
CA ARG A 301 25.47 21.67 -0.32
C ARG A 301 26.76 21.50 0.49
N GLN A 302 26.70 21.64 1.82
CA GLN A 302 27.89 21.63 2.70
C GLN A 302 28.16 20.27 3.37
N ASN A 303 27.33 19.26 3.16
CA ASN A 303 27.49 17.93 3.76
C ASN A 303 27.86 16.85 2.72
N VAL A 304 28.78 17.22 1.82
CA VAL A 304 29.46 16.32 0.89
C VAL A 304 30.95 16.33 1.24
N GLY A 305 31.31 15.59 2.28
CA GLY A 305 32.66 15.39 2.78
C GLY A 305 32.73 14.13 3.62
#